data_AF-A0A248U8C6-F1
#
_entry.id   AF-A0A248U8C6-F1
#
_cell.length_a   1.000
_cell.length_b   1.000
_cell.length_c   1.000
_cell.angle_alpha   90.00
_cell.angle_beta   90.00
_cell.angle_gamma   90.00
#
_symmetry.space_group_name_H-M   'P 1'
#
loop_
_entity.id
_entity.type
_entity.pdbx_description
1 polymer ?
#
loop_
_entity_poly.entity_id
_entity_poly.type
_entity_poly.pdbx_seq_one_letter_code
_entity_poly.pdbx_strand_id
1 'polypeptide(L)' 'MKTEYTKDTLFKRINTHPEMLKSRTDHTAKSILNEEKSAASAKTDRLRAARIAYDLSLEARS' A
#
# COMPACT_ATOMS: atom_id res chain seq x y z
N MET A 1 6.66 4.48 53.04
CA MET A 1 5.90 3.42 52.33
C MET A 1 6.81 2.82 51.28
N LYS A 2 7.15 1.54 51.37
CA LYS A 2 7.88 0.84 50.30
C LYS A 2 6.85 0.37 49.28
N THR A 3 7.00 0.75 48.02
CA THR A 3 6.17 0.25 46.93
C THR A 3 6.58 -1.19 46.65
N GLU A 4 5.70 -2.14 46.96
CA GLU A 4 5.92 -3.55 46.62
C GLU A 4 5.66 -3.76 45.11
N TYR A 5 6.70 -4.18 44.41
CA TYR A 5 6.60 -4.50 42.98
C TYR A 5 6.25 -5.98 42.81
N THR A 6 4.96 -6.27 42.64
CA THR A 6 4.44 -7.58 42.26
C THR A 6 4.62 -7.83 40.76
N LYS A 7 4.55 -9.10 40.33
CA LYS A 7 4.68 -9.50 38.91
C LYS A 7 3.77 -8.69 37.97
N ASP A 8 2.61 -8.27 38.48
CA ASP A 8 1.60 -7.49 37.76
C ASP A 8 1.96 -6.01 37.58
N THR A 9 2.94 -5.50 38.34
CA THR A 9 3.42 -4.11 38.24
C THR A 9 4.81 -4.01 37.59
N LEU A 10 5.52 -5.14 37.49
CA LEU A 10 6.84 -5.22 36.85
C LEU A 10 6.79 -5.12 35.33
N PHE A 11 5.68 -5.53 34.71
CA PHE A 11 5.54 -5.51 33.26
C PHE A 11 4.41 -4.59 32.82
N LYS A 12 4.66 -3.82 31.75
CA LYS A 12 3.63 -3.03 31.09
C LYS A 12 2.55 -4.00 30.59
N ARG A 13 1.30 -3.80 31.01
CA ARG A 13 0.18 -4.60 30.50
C ARG A 13 0.22 -4.55 28.98
N ILE A 14 0.36 -5.72 28.36
CA ILE A 14 0.24 -5.85 26.92
C ILE A 14 -1.25 -5.61 26.65
N ASN A 15 -1.62 -4.38 26.34
CA ASN A 15 -2.92 -4.08 25.78
C ASN A 15 -2.94 -4.72 24.40
N THR A 16 -3.29 -6.00 24.34
CA THR A 16 -3.53 -6.72 23.11
C THR A 16 -4.79 -6.14 22.50
N HIS A 17 -4.65 -5.12 21.66
CA HIS A 17 -5.68 -4.71 20.71
C HIS A 17 -5.36 -5.34 19.35
N PRO A 18 -5.54 -6.68 19.19
CA PRO A 18 -5.18 -7.38 17.97
C PRO A 18 -5.91 -6.85 16.74
N GLU A 19 -7.11 -6.29 16.92
CA GLU A 19 -7.89 -5.71 15.81
C GLU A 19 -7.23 -4.48 15.19
N MET A 20 -6.63 -3.61 16.01
CA MET A 20 -5.91 -2.43 15.52
C MET A 20 -4.68 -2.83 14.70
N LEU A 21 -3.97 -3.89 15.12
CA LEU A 21 -2.83 -4.42 14.37
C LEU A 21 -3.27 -5.04 13.04
N LYS A 22 -4.35 -5.85 13.05
CA LYS A 22 -4.94 -6.43 11.84
C LYS A 22 -5.40 -5.37 10.85
N SER A 23 -6.07 -4.31 11.32
CA SER A 23 -6.51 -3.20 10.47
C SER A 23 -5.34 -2.49 9.77
N ARG A 24 -4.22 -2.29 10.47
CA ARG A 24 -3.01 -1.68 9.89
C ARG A 24 -2.35 -2.56 8.85
N THR A 25 -2.29 -3.88 9.09
CA THR A 25 -1.73 -4.83 8.10
C THR A 25 -2.60 -4.90 6.85
N ASP A 26 -3.92 -4.93 7.01
CA ASP A 26 -4.86 -4.97 5.89
C ASP A 26 -4.78 -3.71 5.03
N HIS A 27 -4.68 -2.53 5.66
CA HIS A 27 -4.51 -1.28 4.94
C HIS A 27 -3.18 -1.25 4.16
N THR A 28 -2.09 -1.70 4.78
CA THR A 28 -0.77 -1.73 4.14
C THR A 28 -0.75 -2.67 2.95
N ALA A 29 -1.32 -3.87 3.07
CA ALA A 29 -1.42 -4.82 1.97
C ALA A 29 -2.25 -4.27 0.79
N LYS A 30 -3.37 -3.60 1.08
CA LYS A 30 -4.18 -2.94 0.06
C LYS A 30 -3.44 -1.80 -0.64
N SER A 31 -2.66 -1.01 0.11
CA SER A 31 -1.86 0.09 -0.45
C SER A 31 -0.83 -0.42 -1.45
N ILE A 32 -0.10 -1.48 -1.11
CA ILE A 32 0.92 -2.10 -1.98
C ILE A 32 0.27 -2.58 -3.29
N LEU A 33 -0.83 -3.35 -3.18
CA LEU A 33 -1.55 -3.84 -4.36
C LEU A 33 -2.08 -2.71 -5.26
N ASN A 34 -2.50 -1.60 -4.66
CA ASN A 34 -3.00 -0.45 -5.42
C ASN A 34 -1.87 0.25 -6.18
N GLU A 35 -0.70 0.40 -5.56
CA GLU A 35 0.48 1.01 -6.17
C GLU A 35 0.98 0.17 -7.36
N GLU A 36 1.08 -1.15 -7.19
CA GLU A 36 1.48 -2.07 -8.27
C GLU A 36 0.52 -2.00 -9.46
N LYS A 37 -0.79 -2.00 -9.21
CA LYS A 37 -1.82 -1.87 -10.25
C LYS A 37 -1.74 -0.51 -10.95
N SER A 38 -1.54 0.57 -10.20
CA SER A 38 -1.42 1.92 -10.75
C SER A 38 -0.20 2.04 -11.66
N ALA A 39 0.95 1.50 -11.23
CA ALA A 39 2.17 1.49 -12.04
C ALA A 39 1.99 0.69 -13.35
N ALA A 40 1.33 -0.46 -13.28
CA ALA A 40 1.02 -1.28 -14.46
C ALA A 40 0.05 -0.58 -15.43
N SER A 41 -1.00 0.08 -14.92
CA SER A 41 -1.91 0.88 -15.76
C SER A 41 -1.16 2.03 -16.43
N ALA A 42 -0.37 2.80 -15.67
CA ALA A 42 0.36 3.93 -16.20
C ALA A 42 1.32 3.54 -17.33
N LYS A 43 1.99 2.37 -17.22
CA LYS A 43 2.83 1.85 -18.30
C LYS A 43 2.00 1.49 -19.54
N THR A 44 0.87 0.81 -19.33
CA THR A 44 -0.04 0.44 -20.42
C THR A 44 -0.59 1.66 -21.14
N ASP A 45 -1.00 2.68 -20.40
CA ASP A 45 -1.57 3.91 -20.95
C ASP A 45 -0.52 4.69 -21.75
N ARG A 46 0.73 4.74 -21.27
CA ARG A 46 1.86 5.33 -22.04
C ARG A 46 2.10 4.59 -23.36
N LEU A 47 2.13 3.26 -23.33
CA LEU A 47 2.33 2.46 -24.54
C LEU A 47 1.16 2.61 -25.52
N ARG A 48 -0.08 2.65 -25.01
CA ARG A 48 -1.27 2.91 -25.83
C ARG A 48 -1.20 4.29 -26.49
N ALA A 49 -0.85 5.32 -25.73
CA ALA A 49 -0.69 6.68 -26.27
C ALA A 49 0.39 6.75 -27.35
N ALA A 50 1.55 6.10 -27.13
CA ALA A 50 2.61 6.04 -28.12
C ALA A 50 2.17 5.32 -29.40
N ARG A 51 1.38 4.24 -29.28
CA ARG A 51 0.84 3.52 -30.44
C ARG A 51 -0.11 4.37 -31.25
N ILE A 52 -1.06 5.04 -30.59
CA ILE A 52 -2.02 5.95 -31.25
C ILE A 52 -1.27 7.08 -31.96
N ALA A 53 -0.29 7.70 -31.30
CA ALA A 53 0.51 8.77 -31.90
C ALA A 53 1.27 8.31 -33.15
N TYR A 54 1.82 7.09 -33.12
CA TYR A 54 2.47 6.49 -34.28
C TYR A 54 1.49 6.26 -35.43
N ASP A 55 0.33 5.66 -35.16
CA ASP A 55 -0.68 5.36 -36.18
C ASP A 55 -1.19 6.67 -36.83
N LEU A 56 -1.48 7.70 -36.03
CA LEU A 56 -1.84 9.04 -36.53
C LEU A 56 -0.73 9.66 -37.39
N SER A 57 0.54 9.46 -36.99
CA SER A 57 1.67 9.98 -37.77
C SER A 57 1.86 9.26 -39.11
N LEU A 58 1.43 8.00 -39.20
CA LEU A 58 1.47 7.21 -40.43
C LEU A 58 0.35 7.65 -41.38
N GLU A 59 -0.86 7.83 -40.87
CA GLU A 59 -2.00 8.37 -41.63
C GLU A 59 -1.69 9.76 -42.18
N ALA A 60 -1.06 10.64 -41.39
CA ALA A 60 -0.70 12.00 -41.83
C ALA A 60 0.40 12.05 -42.90
N ARG A 61 1.12 10.94 -43.13
CA ARG A 61 2.19 10.83 -44.13
C ARG A 61 1.75 10.15 -45.42
N SER A 62 0.57 9.52 -45.42
CA SER A 62 -0.04 8.91 -46.60
C SER A 62 -0.89 9.91 -47.38
#